data_AF-A0A4R5U4X5-F1
#
_entry.id   AF-A0A4R5U4X5-F1
#
_cell.length_a   1.000
_cell.length_b   1.000
_cell.length_c   1.000
_cell.angle_alpha   90.00
_cell.angle_beta   90.00
_cell.angle_gamma   90.00
#
_symmetry.space_group_name_H-M   'P 1'
#
loop_
_entity.id
_entity.type
_entity.pdbx_description
1 polymer ?
#
loop_
_entity_poly.entity_id
_entity_poly.type
_entity_poly.pdbx_seq_one_letter_code
_entity_poly.pdbx_strand_id
1 'polypeptide(L)'
;MRQMLGIVAVPAANTGLGLLMWSGMTTALLQLRPDGASTLHQLQLLGLLAGGSLLGAGLLMQRSARRAAPRWPRRVWLLATGTLAIALVLGVLLATGAWMTAGPALVAAGLLVLLAAFATVAAIASGFATPAAPAPWRQPLVLPVQLLFAMATGLALLYLLMDRLFVSGNDGRTMLATLTGLGACLAVCKLVYWRAVGRPPDAAVRRARFVVIALVAGAPLLAWLLALWGRAPGVVLLLGSALALLGAALLEHRLFLDEGNARDAGHES
;
A
#
# COMPACT_ATOMS: atom_id res chain seq x y z
N MET A 1 -24.23 3.37 -0.64
CA MET A 1 -23.07 4.15 -0.13
C MET A 1 -22.27 3.44 0.97
N ARG A 2 -22.88 2.92 2.05
CA ARG A 2 -22.14 2.30 3.17
C ARG A 2 -21.30 1.07 2.81
N GLN A 3 -21.73 0.26 1.84
CA GLN A 3 -20.92 -0.86 1.31
C GLN A 3 -19.68 -0.38 0.53
N MET A 4 -19.80 0.68 -0.27
CA MET A 4 -18.67 1.26 -0.99
C MET A 4 -17.58 1.78 -0.05
N LEU A 5 -17.97 2.38 1.09
CA LEU A 5 -17.02 2.81 2.11
C LEU A 5 -16.21 1.64 2.70
N GLY A 6 -16.84 0.48 2.89
CA GLY A 6 -16.16 -0.73 3.38
C GLY A 6 -15.10 -1.24 2.40
N ILE A 7 -15.41 -1.23 1.10
CA ILE A 7 -14.51 -1.69 0.03
C ILE A 7 -13.29 -0.75 -0.10
N VAL A 8 -13.47 0.55 0.11
CA VAL A 8 -12.39 1.54 -0.03
C VAL A 8 -11.54 1.64 1.22
N ALA A 9 -12.10 1.40 2.41
CA ALA A 9 -11.42 1.62 3.68
C ALA A 9 -10.11 0.82 3.83
N VAL A 10 -10.13 -0.47 3.49
CA VAL A 10 -8.95 -1.35 3.65
C VAL A 10 -7.84 -1.00 2.67
N PRO A 11 -8.10 -0.84 1.35
CA PRO A 11 -7.09 -0.36 0.41
C PRO A 11 -6.52 1.01 0.79
N ALA A 12 -7.36 1.97 1.19
CA ALA A 12 -6.89 3.29 1.62
C ALA A 12 -5.96 3.21 2.83
N ALA A 13 -6.33 2.43 3.85
CA ALA A 13 -5.48 2.22 5.03
C ALA A 13 -4.16 1.51 4.67
N ASN A 14 -4.21 0.50 3.81
CA ASN A 14 -3.02 -0.23 3.36
C ASN A 14 -2.07 0.66 2.55
N THR A 15 -2.60 1.52 1.68
CA THR A 15 -1.80 2.53 0.97
C THR A 15 -1.15 3.51 1.96
N GLY A 16 -1.90 3.97 2.97
CA GLY A 16 -1.36 4.80 4.04
C GLY A 16 -0.22 4.12 4.81
N LEU A 17 -0.40 2.86 5.19
CA LEU A 17 0.62 2.04 5.86
C LEU A 17 1.86 1.85 4.98
N GLY A 18 1.68 1.56 3.68
CA GLY A 18 2.80 1.46 2.75
C GLY A 18 3.58 2.77 2.62
N LEU A 19 2.89 3.90 2.55
CA LEU A 19 3.54 5.22 2.51
C LEU A 19 4.30 5.52 3.81
N LEU A 20 3.75 5.13 4.97
CA LEU A 20 4.45 5.21 6.26
C LEU A 20 5.68 4.29 6.31
N MET A 21 5.62 3.08 5.74
CA MET A 21 6.78 2.17 5.63
C MET A 21 7.92 2.83 4.86
N TRP A 22 7.64 3.36 3.66
CA TRP A 22 8.65 4.03 2.85
C TRP A 22 9.17 5.31 3.51
N SER A 23 8.30 6.09 4.15
CA SER A 23 8.70 7.31 4.87
C SER A 23 9.60 6.99 6.06
N GLY A 24 9.25 5.98 6.88
CA GLY A 24 10.07 5.53 8.01
C GLY A 24 11.42 4.95 7.57
N MET A 25 11.44 4.13 6.52
CA MET A 25 12.67 3.56 5.96
C MET A 25 13.59 4.63 5.39
N THR A 26 13.07 5.55 4.57
CA THR A 26 13.87 6.64 4.01
C THR A 26 14.37 7.57 5.11
N THR A 27 13.58 7.83 6.15
CA THR A 27 14.04 8.60 7.33
C THR A 27 15.23 7.94 8.00
N ALA A 28 15.16 6.65 8.28
CA ALA A 28 16.27 5.93 8.87
C ALA A 28 17.52 5.94 7.97
N LEU A 29 17.35 5.69 6.66
CA LEU A 29 18.47 5.66 5.72
C LEU A 29 19.14 7.03 5.52
N LEU A 30 18.38 8.12 5.52
CA LEU A 30 18.97 9.46 5.37
C LEU A 30 19.81 9.87 6.57
N GLN A 31 19.43 9.46 7.77
CA GLN A 31 20.17 9.79 8.99
C GLN A 31 21.47 8.97 9.12
N LEU A 32 21.60 7.88 8.36
CA LEU A 32 22.86 7.14 8.23
C LEU A 32 23.83 7.79 7.23
N ARG A 33 23.38 8.79 6.46
CA ARG A 33 24.23 9.49 5.49
C ARG A 33 24.84 10.75 6.12
N PRO A 34 26.17 10.96 6.00
CA PRO A 34 26.85 12.08 6.65
C PRO A 34 26.40 13.49 6.19
N ASP A 35 25.79 13.61 5.00
CA ASP A 35 25.36 14.90 4.41
C ASP A 35 23.84 14.98 4.21
N GLY A 36 23.03 14.54 5.18
CA GLY A 36 21.57 14.48 5.07
C GLY A 36 20.92 15.77 4.55
N ALA A 37 20.58 15.81 3.26
CA ALA A 37 20.06 16.99 2.58
C ALA A 37 18.68 17.41 3.13
N SER A 38 18.57 18.67 3.57
CA SER A 38 17.38 19.23 4.24
C SER A 38 16.09 19.12 3.43
N THR A 39 16.18 19.07 2.09
CA THR A 39 15.03 19.01 1.19
C THR A 39 14.28 17.69 1.27
N LEU A 40 14.96 16.59 1.65
CA LEU A 40 14.32 15.28 1.78
C LEU A 40 13.49 15.16 3.07
N HIS A 41 13.77 15.96 4.10
CA HIS A 41 12.95 16.01 5.31
C HIS A 41 11.54 16.52 5.03
N GLN A 42 11.39 17.47 4.10
CA GLN A 42 10.07 17.97 3.69
C GLN A 42 9.26 16.86 3.00
N LEU A 43 9.90 16.04 2.15
CA LEU A 43 9.26 14.86 1.54
C LEU A 43 8.81 13.86 2.62
N GLN A 44 9.64 13.61 3.64
CA GLN A 44 9.31 12.70 4.74
C GLN A 44 8.14 13.21 5.58
N LEU A 45 8.11 14.50 5.91
CA LEU A 45 6.98 15.11 6.61
C LEU A 45 5.69 14.98 5.83
N LEU A 46 5.71 15.29 4.52
CA LEU A 46 4.52 15.16 3.68
C LEU A 46 4.11 13.69 3.49
N GLY A 47 5.07 12.78 3.39
CA GLY A 47 4.83 11.33 3.36
C GLY A 47 4.17 10.82 4.64
N LEU A 48 4.66 11.25 5.81
CA LEU A 48 4.08 10.92 7.12
C LEU A 48 2.67 11.49 7.28
N LEU A 49 2.45 12.74 6.89
CA LEU A 49 1.13 13.38 6.94
C LEU A 49 0.13 12.71 6.00
N ALA A 50 0.48 12.49 4.74
CA ALA A 50 -0.37 11.83 3.77
C ALA A 50 -0.65 10.37 4.19
N GLY A 51 0.38 9.63 4.60
CA GLY A 51 0.25 8.25 5.06
C GLY A 51 -0.62 8.12 6.31
N GLY A 52 -0.39 9.00 7.29
CA GLY A 52 -1.19 9.12 8.50
C GLY A 52 -2.65 9.51 8.21
N SER A 53 -2.88 10.44 7.29
CA SER A 53 -4.25 10.84 6.90
C SER A 53 -5.01 9.71 6.20
N LEU A 54 -4.35 8.93 5.34
CA LEU A 54 -4.96 7.80 4.64
C LEU A 54 -5.30 6.66 5.61
N LEU A 55 -4.38 6.35 6.54
CA LEU A 55 -4.61 5.38 7.59
C LEU A 55 -5.75 5.82 8.52
N GLY A 56 -5.73 7.07 8.98
CA GLY A 56 -6.79 7.65 9.81
C GLY A 56 -8.15 7.66 9.10
N ALA A 57 -8.20 8.05 7.83
CA ALA A 57 -9.42 8.01 7.02
C ALA A 57 -9.94 6.57 6.86
N GLY A 58 -9.07 5.60 6.58
CA GLY A 58 -9.43 4.19 6.50
C GLY A 58 -10.04 3.66 7.81
N LEU A 59 -9.44 3.99 8.95
CA LEU A 59 -9.97 3.66 10.28
C LEU A 59 -11.36 4.28 10.54
N LEU A 60 -11.53 5.56 10.19
CA LEU A 60 -12.81 6.27 10.35
C LEU A 60 -13.91 5.69 9.44
N MET A 61 -13.58 5.40 8.18
CA MET A 61 -14.49 4.75 7.23
C MET A 61 -14.90 3.37 7.72
N GLN A 62 -13.96 2.61 8.28
CA GLN A 62 -14.26 1.29 8.81
C GLN A 62 -15.16 1.34 10.06
N ARG A 63 -14.91 2.30 10.97
CA ARG A 63 -15.76 2.52 12.15
C ARG A 63 -17.19 2.91 11.77
N SER A 64 -17.37 3.61 10.66
CA SER A 64 -18.69 4.04 10.17
C SER A 64 -19.40 2.98 9.32
N ALA A 65 -18.67 2.03 8.72
CA ALA A 65 -19.19 0.84 8.03
C ALA A 65 -19.70 -0.24 9.02
N ARG A 66 -20.62 0.11 9.94
CA ARG A 66 -20.97 -0.70 11.13
C ARG A 66 -21.62 -2.08 10.92
N ARG A 67 -21.99 -2.51 9.70
CA ARG A 67 -22.82 -3.71 9.49
C ARG A 67 -22.51 -4.63 8.30
N ALA A 68 -21.57 -4.31 7.40
CA ALA A 68 -21.41 -5.08 6.15
C ALA A 68 -20.01 -5.64 5.88
N ALA A 69 -19.00 -5.31 6.70
CA ALA A 69 -17.62 -5.71 6.47
C ALA A 69 -17.04 -6.45 7.70
N PRO A 70 -16.09 -7.37 7.50
CA PRO A 70 -15.34 -7.97 8.60
C PRO A 70 -14.72 -6.88 9.48
N ARG A 71 -15.11 -6.83 10.75
CA ARG A 71 -14.57 -5.85 11.68
C ARG A 71 -13.12 -6.18 11.95
N TRP A 72 -12.24 -5.17 11.91
CA TRP A 72 -10.87 -5.37 12.34
C TRP A 72 -10.83 -5.81 13.81
N PRO A 73 -10.03 -6.84 14.13
CA PRO A 73 -9.87 -7.26 15.51
C PRO A 73 -9.22 -6.13 16.31
N ARG A 74 -9.49 -6.10 17.62
CA ARG A 74 -8.95 -5.09 18.55
C ARG A 74 -7.43 -4.93 18.43
N ARG A 75 -6.71 -6.02 18.14
CA ARG A 75 -5.25 -6.02 17.93
C ARG A 75 -4.84 -5.16 16.73
N VAL A 76 -5.53 -5.25 15.60
CA VAL A 76 -5.25 -4.43 14.41
C VAL A 76 -5.52 -2.96 14.70
N TRP A 77 -6.62 -2.66 15.40
CA TRP A 77 -6.90 -1.29 15.84
C TRP A 77 -5.78 -0.71 16.70
N LEU A 78 -5.33 -1.46 17.71
CA LEU A 78 -4.24 -1.02 18.60
C LEU A 78 -2.93 -0.80 17.81
N LEU A 79 -2.58 -1.71 16.89
CA LEU A 79 -1.39 -1.57 16.05
C LEU A 79 -1.49 -0.37 15.10
N ALA A 80 -2.64 -0.15 14.48
CA ALA A 80 -2.86 1.00 13.58
C ALA A 80 -2.78 2.32 14.34
N THR A 81 -3.41 2.43 15.53
CA THR A 81 -3.32 3.63 16.36
C THR A 81 -1.92 3.85 16.91
N GLY A 82 -1.22 2.77 17.28
CA GLY A 82 0.19 2.84 17.72
C GLY A 82 1.09 3.32 16.58
N THR A 83 0.88 2.82 15.37
CA THR A 83 1.60 3.27 14.16
C THR A 83 1.38 4.76 13.91
N LEU A 84 0.14 5.24 14.02
CA LEU A 84 -0.18 6.67 13.92
C LEU A 84 0.50 7.51 15.00
N ALA A 85 0.52 7.03 16.25
CA ALA A 85 1.19 7.74 17.35
C ALA A 85 2.70 7.85 17.11
N ILE A 86 3.36 6.76 16.71
CA ILE A 86 4.80 6.77 16.40
C ILE A 86 5.07 7.68 15.18
N ALA A 87 4.25 7.61 14.14
CA ALA A 87 4.37 8.47 12.97
C ALA A 87 4.21 9.96 13.33
N LEU A 88 3.30 10.29 14.24
CA LEU A 88 3.12 11.65 14.75
C LEU A 88 4.35 12.12 15.54
N VAL A 89 4.90 11.29 16.43
CA VAL A 89 6.12 11.60 17.17
C VAL A 89 7.28 11.85 16.20
N LEU A 90 7.46 10.97 15.21
CA LEU A 90 8.49 11.16 14.18
C LEU A 90 8.26 12.45 13.39
N GLY A 91 7.02 12.74 13.01
CA GLY A 91 6.65 13.98 12.33
C GLY A 91 6.96 15.23 13.16
N VAL A 92 6.72 15.20 14.48
CA VAL A 92 7.07 16.31 15.37
C VAL A 92 8.59 16.48 15.46
N LEU A 93 9.36 15.40 15.63
CA LEU A 93 10.83 15.46 15.65
C LEU A 93 11.38 16.04 14.33
N LEU A 94 10.82 15.64 13.20
CA LEU A 94 11.15 16.18 11.89
C LEU A 94 10.64 17.60 11.65
N ALA A 95 9.67 18.10 12.41
CA ALA A 95 9.20 19.48 12.30
C ALA A 95 10.02 20.43 13.19
N THR A 96 10.55 19.94 14.31
CA THR A 96 11.26 20.75 15.31
C THR A 96 12.76 20.90 15.07
N GLY A 97 13.32 20.38 13.97
CA GLY A 97 14.76 20.49 13.72
C GLY A 97 15.60 19.36 14.28
N ALA A 98 15.01 18.29 14.81
CA ALA A 98 15.74 17.25 15.55
C ALA A 98 16.78 16.49 14.71
N TRP A 99 16.77 16.64 13.38
CA TRP A 99 17.78 16.05 12.49
C TRP A 99 19.18 16.61 12.70
N MET A 100 19.33 17.80 13.29
CA MET A 100 20.65 18.38 13.56
C MET A 100 21.33 17.80 14.81
N THR A 101 20.54 17.25 15.75
CA THR A 101 21.03 16.90 17.10
C THR A 101 20.67 15.48 17.54
N ALA A 102 19.67 14.85 16.91
CA ALA A 102 19.07 13.60 17.36
C ALA A 102 18.97 12.54 16.23
N GLY A 103 19.99 12.45 15.37
CA GLY A 103 20.07 11.47 14.28
C GLY A 103 19.73 10.03 14.71
N PRO A 104 20.35 9.46 15.77
CA PRO A 104 20.02 8.12 16.24
C PRO A 104 18.56 7.93 16.67
N ALA A 105 17.95 8.95 17.27
CA ALA A 105 16.55 8.91 17.66
C ALA A 105 15.61 8.89 16.43
N LEU A 106 15.96 9.65 15.38
CA LEU A 106 15.23 9.62 14.11
C LEU A 106 15.38 8.27 13.38
N VAL A 107 16.56 7.65 13.43
CA VAL A 107 16.76 6.29 12.90
C VAL A 107 15.86 5.31 13.63
N ALA A 108 15.90 5.31 14.96
CA ALA A 108 15.08 4.42 15.79
C ALA A 108 13.58 4.64 15.54
N ALA A 109 13.12 5.89 15.53
CA ALA A 109 11.73 6.22 15.26
C ALA A 109 11.30 5.84 13.84
N GLY A 110 12.14 6.08 12.82
CA GLY A 110 11.89 5.65 11.44
C GLY A 110 11.74 4.13 11.29
N LEU A 111 12.63 3.36 11.93
CA LEU A 111 12.53 1.90 11.97
C LEU A 111 11.29 1.42 12.74
N LEU A 112 10.94 2.09 13.85
CA LEU A 112 9.72 1.77 14.61
C LEU A 112 8.46 2.03 13.78
N VAL A 113 8.38 3.14 13.02
CA VAL A 113 7.26 3.39 12.09
C VAL A 113 7.18 2.29 11.03
N LEU A 114 8.32 1.95 10.40
CA LEU A 114 8.40 0.90 9.39
C LEU A 114 7.88 -0.45 9.92
N LEU A 115 8.40 -0.89 11.08
CA LEU A 115 8.04 -2.17 11.69
C LEU A 115 6.59 -2.17 12.19
N ALA A 116 6.11 -1.07 12.76
CA ALA A 116 4.72 -0.96 13.21
C ALA A 116 3.73 -0.97 12.04
N ALA A 117 4.05 -0.26 10.95
CA ALA A 117 3.23 -0.27 9.74
C ALA A 117 3.20 -1.66 9.09
N PHE A 118 4.36 -2.32 8.95
CA PHE A 118 4.46 -3.70 8.50
C PHE A 118 3.64 -4.65 9.39
N ALA A 119 3.81 -4.56 10.71
CA ALA A 119 3.08 -5.39 11.67
C ALA A 119 1.57 -5.17 11.59
N THR A 120 1.12 -3.95 11.30
CA THR A 120 -0.29 -3.64 11.09
C THR A 120 -0.83 -4.32 9.82
N VAL A 121 -0.12 -4.23 8.69
CA VAL A 121 -0.49 -4.93 7.44
C VAL A 121 -0.51 -6.45 7.67
N ALA A 122 0.50 -6.97 8.38
CA ALA A 122 0.56 -8.39 8.70
C ALA A 122 -0.57 -8.85 9.61
N ALA A 123 -0.93 -8.03 10.60
CA ALA A 123 -2.08 -8.29 11.48
C ALA A 123 -3.41 -8.27 10.69
N ILE A 124 -3.58 -7.36 9.74
CA ILE A 124 -4.75 -7.32 8.83
C ILE A 124 -4.81 -8.62 8.01
N ALA A 125 -3.71 -9.01 7.36
CA ALA A 125 -3.64 -10.22 6.56
C ALA A 125 -3.95 -11.49 7.37
N SER A 126 -3.34 -11.61 8.55
CA SER A 126 -3.55 -12.75 9.46
C SER A 126 -4.98 -12.82 10.01
N GLY A 127 -5.66 -11.66 10.11
CA GLY A 127 -7.07 -11.59 10.50
C GLY A 127 -8.01 -12.32 9.52
N PHE A 128 -7.60 -12.50 8.26
CA PHE A 128 -8.34 -13.28 7.28
C PHE A 128 -8.07 -14.80 7.36
N ALA A 129 -7.00 -15.23 8.02
CA ALA A 129 -6.55 -16.62 8.06
C ALA A 129 -7.08 -17.40 9.28
N THR A 130 -8.28 -17.08 9.78
CA THR A 130 -8.86 -17.80 10.91
C THR A 130 -9.26 -19.24 10.52
N PRO A 131 -9.34 -20.20 11.45
CA PRO A 131 -9.70 -21.59 11.13
C PRO A 131 -11.05 -21.73 10.43
N ALA A 132 -12.00 -20.84 10.77
CA ALA A 132 -13.33 -20.73 10.19
C ALA A 132 -13.38 -19.92 8.88
N ALA A 133 -12.26 -19.37 8.41
CA ALA A 133 -12.23 -18.57 7.19
C ALA A 133 -12.30 -19.46 5.93
N PRO A 134 -12.87 -18.92 4.83
CA PRO A 134 -12.86 -19.57 3.52
C PRO A 134 -11.46 -20.03 3.10
N ALA A 135 -11.38 -21.18 2.43
CA ALA A 135 -10.11 -21.75 1.95
C ALA A 135 -9.20 -20.79 1.16
N PRO A 136 -9.70 -19.86 0.29
CA PRO A 136 -8.84 -18.87 -0.38
C PRO A 136 -8.13 -17.90 0.58
N TRP A 137 -8.72 -17.62 1.74
CA TRP A 137 -8.20 -16.63 2.69
C TRP A 137 -7.10 -17.21 3.58
N ARG A 138 -7.04 -18.54 3.71
CA ARG A 138 -6.01 -19.26 4.48
C ARG A 138 -4.71 -19.51 3.71
N GLN A 139 -4.66 -19.09 2.44
CA GLN A 139 -3.47 -19.27 1.60
C GLN A 139 -2.30 -18.42 2.13
N PRO A 140 -1.07 -18.98 2.23
CA PRO A 140 0.08 -18.26 2.80
C PRO A 140 0.49 -17.02 1.98
N LEU A 141 0.11 -16.97 0.70
CA LEU A 141 0.41 -15.85 -0.21
C LEU A 141 -0.45 -14.60 0.05
N VAL A 142 -1.50 -14.66 0.88
CA VAL A 142 -2.33 -13.48 1.19
C VAL A 142 -1.49 -12.37 1.83
N LEU A 143 -0.60 -12.73 2.77
CA LEU A 143 0.26 -11.77 3.45
C LEU A 143 1.25 -11.09 2.47
N PRO A 144 2.07 -11.82 1.70
CA PRO A 144 2.95 -11.23 0.69
C PRO A 144 2.21 -10.33 -0.30
N VAL A 145 1.02 -10.74 -0.77
CA VAL A 145 0.23 -9.96 -1.72
C VAL A 145 -0.26 -8.65 -1.09
N GLN A 146 -0.82 -8.68 0.12
CA GLN A 146 -1.28 -7.47 0.81
C GLN A 146 -0.13 -6.51 1.11
N LEU A 147 1.03 -7.04 1.50
CA LEU A 147 2.23 -6.26 1.74
C LEU A 147 2.75 -5.60 0.46
N LEU A 148 2.87 -6.36 -0.63
CA LEU A 148 3.31 -5.83 -1.92
C LEU A 148 2.34 -4.77 -2.47
N PHE A 149 1.02 -4.94 -2.29
CA PHE A 149 0.04 -3.91 -2.64
C PHE A 149 0.20 -2.64 -1.80
N ALA A 150 0.33 -2.79 -0.47
CA ALA A 150 0.57 -1.66 0.42
C ALA A 150 1.84 -0.90 0.01
N MET A 151 2.96 -1.62 -0.15
CA MET A 151 4.24 -1.04 -0.55
C MET A 151 4.19 -0.42 -1.95
N ALA A 152 3.60 -1.07 -2.96
CA ALA A 152 3.54 -0.52 -4.32
C ALA A 152 2.67 0.74 -4.40
N THR A 153 1.49 0.74 -3.77
CA THR A 153 0.60 1.92 -3.75
C THR A 153 1.20 3.06 -2.92
N GLY A 154 1.81 2.74 -1.77
CA GLY A 154 2.54 3.72 -0.96
C GLY A 154 3.74 4.32 -1.68
N LEU A 155 4.53 3.51 -2.40
CA LEU A 155 5.66 4.00 -3.18
C LEU A 155 5.21 4.88 -4.34
N ALA A 156 4.13 4.52 -5.03
CA ALA A 156 3.59 5.32 -6.12
C ALA A 156 3.16 6.72 -5.65
N LEU A 157 2.54 6.82 -4.47
CA LEU A 157 2.24 8.11 -3.85
C LEU A 157 3.49 8.86 -3.42
N LEU A 158 4.49 8.17 -2.86
CA LEU A 158 5.76 8.80 -2.50
C LEU A 158 6.47 9.39 -3.72
N TYR A 159 6.48 8.68 -4.85
CA TYR A 159 7.03 9.18 -6.10
C TYR A 159 6.25 10.36 -6.68
N LEU A 160 4.93 10.40 -6.53
CA LEU A 160 4.16 11.60 -6.87
C LEU A 160 4.52 12.80 -6.00
N LEU A 161 4.73 12.60 -4.69
CA LEU A 161 5.21 13.65 -3.81
C LEU A 161 6.62 14.10 -4.21
N MET A 162 7.50 13.15 -4.53
CA MET A 162 8.88 13.42 -4.94
C MET A 162 8.92 14.22 -6.25
N ASP A 163 8.16 13.81 -7.26
CA ASP A 163 8.03 14.50 -8.55
C ASP A 163 7.50 15.95 -8.39
N ARG A 164 6.61 16.19 -7.41
CA ARG A 164 6.07 17.53 -7.13
C ARG A 164 7.03 18.44 -6.35
N LEU A 165 7.83 17.89 -5.45
CA LEU A 165 8.74 18.66 -4.59
C LEU A 165 10.11 18.88 -5.24
N PHE A 166 10.61 17.87 -5.95
CA PHE A 166 11.88 17.88 -6.64
C PHE A 166 11.58 17.94 -8.14
N VAL A 167 11.57 19.15 -8.70
CA VAL A 167 11.29 19.43 -10.11
C VAL A 167 12.44 18.91 -11.03
N SER A 168 13.11 17.81 -10.69
CA SER A 168 14.17 17.18 -11.47
C SER A 168 13.55 16.28 -12.56
N GLY A 169 13.37 16.83 -13.75
CA GLY A 169 12.71 16.19 -14.90
C GLY A 169 13.34 14.90 -15.45
N ASN A 170 14.33 14.28 -14.79
CA ASN A 170 15.02 13.10 -15.30
C ASN A 170 14.87 11.81 -14.46
N ASP A 171 14.37 11.89 -13.21
CA ASP A 171 14.25 10.72 -12.33
C ASP A 171 12.96 9.91 -12.55
N GLY A 172 11.99 10.44 -13.32
CA GLY A 172 10.72 9.75 -13.55
C GLY A 172 10.87 8.36 -14.19
N ARG A 173 11.90 8.15 -15.00
CA ARG A 173 12.18 6.85 -15.64
C ARG A 173 12.58 5.78 -14.62
N THR A 174 13.44 6.12 -13.66
CA THR A 174 13.88 5.18 -12.63
C THR A 174 12.74 4.89 -11.66
N MET A 175 11.95 5.90 -11.29
CA MET A 175 10.73 5.71 -10.49
C MET A 175 9.74 4.75 -11.16
N LEU A 176 9.44 4.95 -12.45
CA LEU A 176 8.54 4.07 -13.21
C LEU A 176 9.11 2.66 -13.37
N ALA A 177 10.43 2.51 -13.54
CA ALA A 177 11.09 1.21 -13.57
C ALA A 177 10.91 0.47 -12.24
N THR A 178 11.08 1.15 -11.10
CA THR A 178 10.89 0.55 -9.78
C THR A 178 9.44 0.14 -9.55
N LEU A 179 8.46 0.97 -9.95
CA LEU A 179 7.03 0.60 -9.90
C LEU A 179 6.73 -0.59 -10.80
N THR A 180 7.36 -0.67 -11.98
CA THR A 180 7.23 -1.82 -12.89
C THR A 180 7.78 -3.09 -12.28
N GLY A 181 8.95 -3.04 -11.65
CA GLY A 181 9.54 -4.19 -10.94
C GLY A 181 8.66 -4.70 -9.80
N LEU A 182 8.15 -3.80 -8.96
CA LEU A 182 7.21 -4.14 -7.89
C LEU A 182 5.88 -4.67 -8.43
N GLY A 183 5.34 -4.05 -9.47
CA GLY A 183 4.13 -4.50 -10.16
C GLY A 183 4.29 -5.90 -10.74
N ALA A 184 5.43 -6.18 -11.39
CA ALA A 184 5.74 -7.51 -11.91
C ALA A 184 5.83 -8.55 -10.78
N CYS A 185 6.52 -8.24 -9.68
CA CYS A 185 6.60 -9.11 -8.50
C CYS A 185 5.20 -9.43 -7.94
N LEU A 186 4.36 -8.40 -7.77
CA LEU A 186 2.99 -8.56 -7.30
C LEU A 186 2.13 -9.38 -8.26
N ALA A 187 2.26 -9.15 -9.57
CA ALA A 187 1.58 -9.94 -10.60
C ALA A 187 1.98 -11.42 -10.52
N VAL A 188 3.27 -11.73 -10.35
CA VAL A 188 3.75 -13.11 -10.17
C VAL A 188 3.16 -13.73 -8.91
N CYS A 189 3.20 -13.05 -7.76
CA CYS A 189 2.58 -13.55 -6.53
C CYS A 189 1.08 -13.84 -6.70
N LYS A 190 0.35 -12.95 -7.40
CA LYS A 190 -1.07 -13.13 -7.71
C LYS A 190 -1.34 -14.31 -8.64
N LEU A 191 -0.51 -14.51 -9.66
CA LEU A 191 -0.62 -15.65 -10.56
C LEU A 191 -0.39 -16.98 -9.82
N VAL A 192 0.62 -17.04 -8.94
CA VAL A 192 0.87 -18.23 -8.10
C VAL A 192 -0.30 -18.48 -7.15
N TYR A 193 -0.81 -17.43 -6.49
CA TYR A 193 -1.99 -17.50 -5.63
C TYR A 193 -3.21 -18.05 -6.38
N TRP A 194 -3.52 -17.52 -7.57
CA TRP A 194 -4.67 -17.99 -8.35
C TRP A 194 -4.50 -19.40 -8.92
N ARG A 195 -3.27 -19.83 -9.20
CA ARG A 195 -3.00 -21.23 -9.55
C ARG A 195 -3.30 -22.15 -8.37
N ALA A 196 -2.92 -21.76 -7.16
CA ALA A 196 -3.19 -22.54 -5.94
C ALA A 196 -4.70 -22.59 -5.58
N VAL A 197 -5.44 -21.50 -5.80
CA VAL A 197 -6.88 -21.42 -5.51
C VAL A 197 -7.74 -22.10 -6.60
N GLY A 198 -7.17 -22.35 -7.78
CA GLY A 198 -7.83 -22.98 -8.92
C GLY A 198 -8.50 -22.01 -9.89
N ARG A 199 -9.02 -22.56 -11.01
CA ARG A 199 -9.74 -21.79 -12.03
C ARG A 199 -11.11 -21.37 -11.50
N PRO A 200 -11.48 -20.08 -11.59
CA PRO A 200 -12.81 -19.65 -11.18
C PRO A 200 -13.82 -20.09 -12.25
N PRO A 201 -15.01 -20.57 -11.83
CA PRO A 201 -16.05 -21.02 -12.76
C PRO A 201 -16.59 -19.85 -13.60
N ASP A 202 -16.71 -18.67 -12.99
CA ASP A 202 -17.30 -17.49 -13.60
C ASP A 202 -16.33 -16.73 -14.54
N ALA A 203 -16.81 -16.39 -15.74
CA ALA A 203 -16.12 -15.57 -16.71
C ALA A 203 -15.87 -14.13 -16.22
N ALA A 204 -16.77 -13.57 -15.42
CA ALA A 204 -16.61 -12.22 -14.87
C ALA A 204 -15.41 -12.15 -13.92
N VAL A 205 -15.25 -13.15 -13.05
CA VAL A 205 -14.09 -13.28 -12.14
C VAL A 205 -12.80 -13.44 -12.93
N ARG A 206 -12.79 -14.24 -14.01
CA ARG A 206 -11.61 -14.36 -14.90
C ARG A 206 -11.19 -13.02 -15.50
N ARG A 207 -12.16 -12.25 -16.02
CA ARG A 207 -11.89 -10.92 -16.58
C ARG A 207 -11.34 -9.97 -15.52
N ALA A 208 -11.93 -9.95 -14.33
CA ALA A 208 -11.47 -9.10 -13.25
C ALA A 208 -10.03 -9.45 -12.79
N ARG A 209 -9.69 -10.75 -12.69
CA ARG A 209 -8.31 -11.20 -12.43
C ARG A 209 -7.33 -10.69 -13.49
N PHE A 210 -7.70 -10.75 -14.77
CA PHE A 210 -6.87 -10.20 -15.85
C PHE A 210 -6.70 -8.67 -15.72
N VAL A 211 -7.79 -7.95 -15.42
CA VAL A 211 -7.75 -6.49 -15.21
C VAL A 211 -6.82 -6.12 -14.05
N VAL A 212 -6.83 -6.87 -12.94
CA VAL A 212 -5.89 -6.64 -11.83
C VAL A 212 -4.45 -6.77 -12.30
N ILE A 213 -4.08 -7.81 -13.06
CA ILE A 213 -2.71 -7.97 -13.58
C ILE A 213 -2.34 -6.84 -14.55
N ALA A 214 -3.26 -6.47 -15.44
CA ALA A 214 -3.05 -5.39 -16.39
C ALA A 214 -2.82 -4.05 -15.68
N LEU A 215 -3.57 -3.76 -14.61
CA LEU A 215 -3.40 -2.54 -13.83
C LEU A 215 -2.13 -2.55 -12.97
N VAL A 216 -1.79 -3.68 -12.37
CA VAL A 216 -0.63 -3.79 -11.46
C VAL A 216 0.70 -3.78 -12.20
N ALA A 217 0.83 -4.56 -13.28
CA ALA A 217 2.08 -4.70 -14.01
C ALA A 217 2.05 -3.98 -15.36
N GLY A 218 0.93 -4.09 -16.09
CA GLY A 218 0.80 -3.52 -17.43
C GLY A 218 0.84 -2.00 -17.45
N ALA A 219 0.13 -1.32 -16.55
CA ALA A 219 0.09 0.14 -16.54
C ALA A 219 1.46 0.79 -16.18
N PRO A 220 2.17 0.37 -15.11
CA PRO A 220 3.53 0.87 -14.85
C PRO A 220 4.51 0.54 -15.98
N LEU A 221 4.44 -0.67 -16.55
CA LEU A 221 5.29 -1.08 -17.67
C LEU A 221 5.07 -0.20 -18.90
N LEU A 222 3.80 0.01 -19.29
CA LEU A 222 3.44 0.88 -20.40
C LEU A 222 3.93 2.31 -20.15
N ALA A 223 3.70 2.83 -18.94
CA ALA A 223 4.16 4.16 -18.55
C ALA A 223 5.69 4.28 -18.63
N TRP A 224 6.43 3.27 -18.15
CA TRP A 224 7.88 3.21 -18.26
C TRP A 224 8.36 3.20 -19.72
N LEU A 225 7.75 2.37 -20.58
CA LEU A 225 8.08 2.32 -22.01
C LEU A 225 7.79 3.65 -22.72
N LEU A 226 6.68 4.31 -22.40
CA LEU A 226 6.35 5.64 -22.93
C LEU A 226 7.35 6.71 -22.46
N ALA A 227 7.83 6.60 -21.22
CA ALA A 227 8.87 7.49 -20.68
C ALA A 227 10.23 7.30 -21.38
N LEU A 228 10.57 6.07 -21.79
CA LEU A 228 11.77 5.79 -22.58
C LEU A 228 11.70 6.46 -23.96
N TRP A 229 10.51 6.49 -24.57
CA TRP A 229 10.29 7.14 -25.86
C TRP A 229 10.08 8.65 -25.79
N GLY A 230 10.04 9.24 -24.59
CA GLY A 230 9.85 10.70 -24.41
C GLY A 230 8.49 11.21 -24.92
N ARG A 231 7.48 10.34 -25.02
CA ARG A 231 6.18 10.69 -25.64
C ARG A 231 5.18 11.36 -24.70
N ALA A 232 5.45 11.41 -23.39
CA ALA A 232 4.53 11.99 -22.42
C ALA A 232 5.28 12.58 -21.21
N PRO A 233 4.69 13.58 -20.53
CA PRO A 233 5.24 14.13 -19.30
C PRO A 233 5.33 13.08 -18.19
N GLY A 234 6.45 13.03 -17.47
CA GLY A 234 6.68 12.06 -16.37
C GLY A 234 5.56 12.07 -15.33
N VAL A 235 5.07 13.26 -14.95
CA VAL A 235 3.97 13.44 -13.99
C VAL A 235 2.70 12.70 -14.42
N VAL A 236 2.34 12.76 -15.71
CA VAL A 236 1.13 12.11 -16.23
C VAL A 236 1.28 10.59 -16.18
N LEU A 237 2.47 10.10 -16.51
CA LEU A 237 2.80 8.67 -16.49
C LEU A 237 2.83 8.10 -15.07
N LEU A 238 3.41 8.84 -14.11
CA LEU A 238 3.42 8.49 -12.69
C LEU A 238 2.01 8.53 -12.10
N LEU A 239 1.22 9.57 -12.41
CA LEU A 239 -0.16 9.69 -11.92
C LEU A 239 -1.03 8.56 -12.47
N GLY A 240 -0.91 8.25 -13.76
CA GLY A 240 -1.60 7.13 -14.39
C GLY A 240 -1.23 5.79 -13.74
N SER A 241 0.06 5.56 -13.45
CA SER A 241 0.54 4.36 -12.75
C SER A 241 0.01 4.26 -11.32
N ALA A 242 0.01 5.37 -10.58
CA ALA A 242 -0.51 5.41 -9.22
C ALA A 242 -2.02 5.13 -9.18
N LEU A 243 -2.80 5.76 -10.06
CA LEU A 243 -4.24 5.52 -10.17
C LEU A 243 -4.54 4.06 -10.57
N ALA A 244 -3.77 3.49 -11.49
CA ALA A 244 -3.90 2.09 -11.88
C ALA A 244 -3.63 1.15 -10.70
N LEU A 245 -2.56 1.38 -9.93
CA LEU A 245 -2.22 0.58 -8.74
C LEU A 245 -3.29 0.69 -7.64
N LEU A 246 -3.82 1.90 -7.40
CA LEU A 246 -4.93 2.11 -6.46
C LEU A 246 -6.22 1.42 -6.94
N GLY A 247 -6.54 1.53 -8.22
CA GLY A 247 -7.66 0.83 -8.84
C GLY A 247 -7.53 -0.69 -8.76
N ALA A 248 -6.32 -1.22 -8.95
CA ALA A 248 -6.04 -2.63 -8.77
C ALA A 248 -6.22 -3.08 -7.33
N ALA A 249 -5.74 -2.30 -6.35
CA ALA A 249 -5.90 -2.62 -4.93
C ALA A 249 -7.38 -2.67 -4.51
N LEU A 250 -8.19 -1.74 -5.02
CA LEU A 250 -9.65 -1.72 -4.81
C LEU A 250 -10.33 -2.94 -5.45
N LEU A 251 -10.02 -3.23 -6.72
CA LEU A 251 -10.60 -4.36 -7.45
C LEU A 251 -10.20 -5.70 -6.83
N GLU A 252 -8.94 -5.84 -6.44
CA GLU A 252 -8.42 -7.02 -5.75
C GLU A 252 -9.11 -7.22 -4.40
N HIS A 253 -9.27 -6.17 -3.59
CA HIS A 253 -9.96 -6.29 -2.31
C HIS A 253 -11.41 -6.72 -2.49
N ARG A 254 -12.11 -6.19 -3.51
CA ARG A 254 -13.46 -6.62 -3.86
C ARG A 254 -13.48 -8.11 -4.27
N LEU A 255 -12.60 -8.53 -5.18
CA LEU A 255 -12.52 -9.93 -5.62
C LEU A 255 -12.24 -10.88 -4.45
N PHE A 256 -11.35 -10.48 -3.54
CA PHE A 256 -11.02 -11.26 -2.35
C PHE A 256 -12.24 -11.47 -1.43
N LEU A 257 -13.09 -10.45 -1.27
CA LEU A 257 -14.34 -10.57 -0.51
C LEU A 257 -15.37 -11.45 -1.25
N ASP A 258 -15.53 -11.26 -2.56
CA ASP A 258 -16.48 -12.03 -3.38
C ASP A 258 -16.12 -13.52 -3.40
N GLU A 259 -14.82 -13.86 -3.50
CA GLU A 259 -14.31 -15.24 -3.45
C GLU A 259 -14.52 -15.92 -2.09
N GLY A 260 -14.58 -15.14 -1.00
CA GLY A 260 -14.92 -15.64 0.33
C GLY A 260 -16.39 -16.00 0.45
N ASN A 261 -17.28 -15.08 0.06
CA ASN A 261 -18.72 -15.24 0.20
C ASN A 261 -19.30 -16.35 -0.68
N ALA A 262 -18.77 -16.55 -1.89
CA ALA A 262 -19.31 -17.52 -2.85
C ALA A 262 -19.09 -18.99 -2.44
N ARG A 263 -18.10 -19.28 -1.58
CA ARG A 263 -17.80 -20.66 -1.15
C ARG A 263 -18.56 -21.08 0.11
N ASP A 264 -18.91 -20.13 0.99
CA ASP A 264 -19.74 -20.42 2.16
C ASP A 264 -21.16 -20.81 1.75
N ALA A 265 -21.72 -20.19 0.70
CA ALA A 265 -23.04 -20.54 0.17
C ALA A 265 -23.12 -21.93 -0.50
N GLY A 266 -21.98 -22.52 -0.89
CA GLY A 266 -21.92 -23.83 -1.56
C GLY A 266 -21.73 -25.02 -0.62
N HIS A 267 -21.75 -24.82 0.69
CA HIS A 267 -21.63 -25.89 1.71
C HIS A 267 -22.93 -26.11 2.50
N GLU A 268 -24.01 -25.37 2.19
CA GLU A 268 -25.34 -25.56 2.78
C GLU A 268 -26.34 -26.32 1.87
N SER A 269 -25.88 -26.86 0.74
CA SER A 269 -26.67 -27.66 -0.22
C SER A 269 -26.20 -29.11 -0.28
#